data_AF-A0A183AV23-F1
#
_entry.id   AF-A0A183AV23-F1
#
_cell.length_a   1.000
_cell.length_b   1.000
_cell.length_c   1.000
_cell.angle_alpha   90.00
_cell.angle_beta   90.00
_cell.angle_gamma   90.00
#
_symmetry.space_group_name_H-M   'P 1'
#
loop_
_entity.id
_entity.type
_entity.pdbx_description
1 polymer ?
#
loop_
_entity_poly.entity_id
_entity_poly.type
_entity_poly.pdbx_seq_one_letter_code
_entity_poly.pdbx_strand_id
1 'polypeptide(L)'
;MAHDSEWKGGNSHNVTESVLNELCRGSVDANSDSSLPDRSDSVNDLRSLTQLGAQLFTQGCSGVRVVLPATVADVQSLGGYAFPGFGSHSSKSRFAYLNAAAAIGQTAEELDVFLSKLDKVFAQFRKSQSSRKMVENPAN
;
A
#
# COMPACT_ATOMS: atom_id res chain seq x y z
N MET A 1 -15.60 29.29 -27.66
CA MET A 1 -16.14 27.92 -27.58
C MET A 1 -15.14 27.07 -26.82
N ALA A 2 -15.22 27.08 -25.50
CA ALA A 2 -14.61 26.09 -24.62
C ALA A 2 -15.67 25.83 -23.56
N HIS A 3 -16.29 24.65 -23.62
CA HIS A 3 -17.26 24.21 -22.61
C HIS A 3 -16.46 23.61 -21.47
N ASP A 4 -16.22 24.42 -20.44
CA ASP A 4 -15.76 23.94 -19.14
C ASP A 4 -16.85 23.02 -18.55
N SER A 5 -16.57 21.72 -18.60
CA SER A 5 -17.41 20.69 -18.01
C SER A 5 -16.90 20.45 -16.60
N GLU A 6 -17.53 21.12 -15.64
CA GLU A 6 -17.33 20.96 -14.21
C GLU A 6 -17.47 19.47 -13.81
N TRP A 7 -16.35 18.82 -13.50
CA TRP A 7 -16.34 17.46 -12.96
C TRP A 7 -16.94 17.48 -11.55
N LYS A 8 -18.21 17.13 -11.43
CA LYS A 8 -18.86 16.90 -10.13
C LYS A 8 -18.34 15.59 -9.55
N GLY A 9 -17.30 15.70 -8.74
CA GLY A 9 -16.71 14.60 -7.97
C GLY A 9 -17.79 13.86 -7.19
N GLY A 10 -18.10 12.65 -7.66
CA GLY A 10 -18.81 11.65 -6.87
C GLY A 10 -18.00 11.34 -5.62
N ASN A 11 -18.71 11.20 -4.52
CA ASN A 11 -18.23 10.98 -3.16
C ASN A 11 -17.50 9.62 -3.01
N SER A 12 -16.33 9.47 -3.61
CA SER A 12 -15.43 8.31 -3.44
C SER A 12 -14.37 8.64 -2.39
N HIS A 13 -14.83 9.10 -1.23
CA HIS A 13 -13.97 9.33 -0.09
C HIS A 13 -13.71 8.01 0.67
N ASN A 14 -12.42 7.62 0.73
CA ASN A 14 -11.78 6.98 1.90
C ASN A 14 -11.69 5.44 2.03
N VAL A 15 -11.72 4.63 0.97
CA VAL A 15 -11.53 3.16 1.15
C VAL A 15 -10.06 2.72 0.99
N THR A 16 -9.30 3.29 0.05
CA THR A 16 -7.92 2.86 -0.25
C THR A 16 -6.87 3.45 0.70
N GLU A 17 -7.06 4.70 1.14
CA GLU A 17 -6.22 5.36 2.15
C GLU A 17 -6.26 4.64 3.51
N SER A 18 -7.34 3.93 3.83
CA SER A 18 -7.48 3.25 5.12
C SER A 18 -6.63 1.98 5.20
N VAL A 19 -6.64 1.12 4.17
CA VAL A 19 -6.08 -0.24 4.30
C VAL A 19 -4.55 -0.23 4.39
N LEU A 20 -3.87 0.51 3.52
CA LEU A 20 -2.40 0.56 3.50
C LEU A 20 -1.85 1.31 4.71
N ASN A 21 -2.55 2.35 5.15
CA ASN A 21 -2.17 3.14 6.31
C ASN A 21 -2.45 2.41 7.63
N GLU A 22 -3.55 1.66 7.73
CA GLU A 22 -3.90 0.84 8.90
C GLU A 22 -2.87 -0.27 9.14
N LEU A 23 -2.31 -0.85 8.07
CA LEU A 23 -1.19 -1.80 8.17
C LEU A 23 0.10 -1.14 8.69
N CYS A 24 0.36 0.12 8.33
CA CYS A 24 1.51 0.85 8.84
C CYS A 24 1.28 1.48 10.23
N ARG A 25 0.02 1.66 10.65
CA ARG A 25 -0.38 2.31 11.91
C ARG A 25 -0.64 1.35 13.07
N GLY A 26 -0.66 0.04 12.83
CA GLY A 26 -0.90 -0.99 13.85
C GLY A 26 0.12 -1.07 15.00
N SER A 27 1.03 -0.10 15.16
CA SER A 27 2.04 -0.07 16.22
C SER A 27 2.20 1.30 16.89
N VAL A 28 1.24 2.23 16.74
CA VAL A 28 1.29 3.52 17.46
C VAL A 28 0.05 3.70 18.31
N ASP A 29 -0.10 2.86 19.32
CA ASP A 29 -0.95 3.17 20.46
C ASP A 29 -0.31 4.34 21.22
N ALA A 30 -1.01 5.48 21.21
CA ALA A 30 -0.59 6.70 21.88
C ALA A 30 -0.73 6.63 23.42
N ASN A 31 -0.63 5.44 24.02
CA ASN A 31 -0.63 5.28 25.46
C ASN A 31 0.15 4.04 25.91
N SER A 32 1.04 4.26 26.88
CA SER A 32 1.77 3.31 27.72
C SER A 32 2.83 2.37 27.10
N ASP A 33 4.01 2.55 27.68
CA ASP A 33 5.07 1.58 27.96
C ASP A 33 6.25 1.46 26.99
N SER A 34 7.40 1.45 27.62
CA SER A 34 8.76 1.56 27.11
C SER A 34 9.31 0.28 26.44
N SER A 35 8.44 -0.57 25.90
CA SER A 35 8.86 -1.65 25.01
C SER A 35 8.97 -1.10 23.60
N LEU A 36 10.20 -1.01 23.10
CA LEU A 36 10.48 -0.77 21.69
C LEU A 36 9.59 -1.70 20.84
N PRO A 37 8.94 -1.20 19.77
CA PRO A 37 8.14 -2.07 18.91
C PRO A 37 9.02 -3.22 18.46
N ASP A 38 8.55 -4.46 18.68
CA ASP A 38 9.29 -5.63 18.27
C ASP A 38 9.54 -5.52 16.76
N ARG A 39 10.81 -5.49 16.37
CA ARG A 39 11.23 -5.31 14.98
C ARG A 39 10.61 -6.35 14.05
N SER A 40 10.15 -7.47 14.59
CA SER A 40 9.57 -8.60 13.85
C SER A 40 8.21 -8.25 13.19
N ASP A 41 7.34 -7.51 13.88
CA ASP A 41 5.98 -7.17 13.40
C ASP A 41 6.01 -6.21 12.22
N SER A 42 6.83 -5.16 12.34
CA SER A 42 7.04 -4.18 11.27
C SER A 42 7.55 -4.85 9.98
N VAL A 43 8.44 -5.84 10.07
CA VAL A 43 8.98 -6.54 8.89
C VAL A 43 7.93 -7.43 8.23
N ASN A 44 7.04 -8.06 9.00
CA ASN A 44 5.95 -8.87 8.48
C ASN A 44 4.89 -8.03 7.74
N ASP A 45 4.63 -6.82 8.21
CA ASP A 45 3.73 -5.88 7.54
C ASP A 45 4.32 -5.39 6.20
N LEU A 46 5.62 -5.10 6.16
CA LEU A 46 6.32 -4.73 4.92
C LEU A 46 6.31 -5.86 3.89
N ARG A 47 6.56 -7.11 4.34
CA ARG A 47 6.44 -8.29 3.48
C ARG A 47 5.02 -8.45 2.94
N SER A 48 4.01 -8.17 3.77
CA SER A 48 2.62 -8.22 3.33
C SER A 48 2.32 -7.15 2.28
N LEU A 49 2.78 -5.91 2.49
CA LEU A 49 2.61 -4.81 1.53
C LEU A 49 3.30 -5.09 0.18
N THR A 50 4.52 -5.62 0.21
CA THR A 50 5.23 -6.03 -1.01
C THR A 50 4.58 -7.24 -1.68
N GLN A 51 4.05 -8.19 -0.90
CA GLN A 51 3.28 -9.32 -1.41
C GLN A 51 2.00 -8.89 -2.11
N LEU A 52 1.33 -7.83 -1.65
CA LEU A 52 0.18 -7.23 -2.34
C LEU A 52 0.55 -6.82 -3.77
N GLY A 53 1.71 -6.17 -3.94
CA GLY A 53 2.25 -5.83 -5.26
C GLY A 53 2.52 -7.06 -6.12
N ALA A 54 3.11 -8.11 -5.54
CA ALA A 54 3.35 -9.38 -6.23
C ALA A 54 2.04 -10.07 -6.68
N GLN A 55 1.00 -10.05 -5.84
CA GLN A 55 -0.31 -10.60 -6.17
C GLN A 55 -0.96 -9.87 -7.36
N LEU A 56 -0.91 -8.53 -7.37
CA LEU A 56 -1.40 -7.75 -8.51
C LEU A 56 -0.68 -8.09 -9.80
N PHE A 57 0.65 -8.24 -9.74
CA PHE A 57 1.46 -8.65 -10.88
C PHE A 57 1.07 -10.04 -11.40
N THR A 58 0.89 -11.03 -10.52
CA THR A 58 0.45 -12.38 -10.91
C THR A 58 -0.96 -12.41 -11.51
N GLN A 59 -1.84 -11.48 -11.13
CA GLN A 59 -3.16 -11.31 -11.75
C GLN A 59 -3.11 -10.57 -13.11
N GLY A 60 -1.91 -10.24 -13.60
CA GLY A 60 -1.72 -9.55 -14.87
C GLY A 60 -1.95 -8.04 -14.80
N CYS A 61 -1.86 -7.42 -13.61
CA CYS A 61 -1.83 -5.97 -13.46
C CYS A 61 -0.38 -5.50 -13.49
N SER A 62 0.08 -5.02 -14.63
CA SER A 62 1.43 -4.45 -14.80
C SER A 62 1.42 -2.93 -14.56
N GLY A 63 2.60 -2.36 -14.28
CA GLY A 63 2.77 -0.91 -14.09
C GLY A 63 2.37 -0.38 -12.71
N VAL A 64 1.70 -1.19 -11.88
CA VAL A 64 1.36 -0.84 -10.49
C VAL A 64 2.60 -0.90 -9.60
N ARG A 65 2.77 0.11 -8.74
CA ARG A 65 3.88 0.17 -7.78
C ARG A 65 3.35 0.35 -6.36
N VAL A 66 3.71 -0.57 -5.47
CA VAL A 66 3.55 -0.39 -4.03
C VAL A 66 4.77 0.35 -3.51
N VAL A 67 4.56 1.52 -2.92
CA VAL A 67 5.60 2.35 -2.33
C VAL A 67 5.51 2.25 -0.81
N LEU A 68 6.62 1.91 -0.18
CA LEU A 68 6.72 1.79 1.28
C LEU A 68 7.11 3.14 1.91
N PRO A 69 6.77 3.37 3.19
CA PRO A 69 7.24 4.55 3.91
C PRO A 69 8.76 4.59 4.00
N ALA A 70 9.34 5.79 3.98
CA ALA A 70 10.78 5.99 4.02
C ALA A 70 11.41 5.57 5.36
N THR A 71 10.62 5.53 6.42
CA THR A 71 11.03 5.12 7.76
C THR A 71 11.30 3.62 7.89
N VAL A 72 10.75 2.82 6.97
CA VAL A 72 10.74 1.35 7.03
C VAL A 72 11.32 0.69 5.78
N ALA A 73 11.40 1.43 4.67
CA ALA A 73 12.01 0.96 3.44
C ALA A 73 13.54 0.88 3.56
N ASP A 74 14.12 -0.19 3.01
CA ASP A 74 15.56 -0.32 2.90
C ASP A 74 16.17 0.83 2.10
N VAL A 75 17.34 1.30 2.56
CA VAL A 75 18.10 2.36 1.89
C VAL A 75 18.72 1.78 0.62
N GLN A 76 18.31 2.30 -0.53
CA GLN A 76 18.90 1.89 -1.81
C GLN A 76 20.07 2.79 -2.18
N SER A 77 21.20 2.19 -2.55
CA SER A 77 22.39 2.94 -2.99
C SER A 77 22.53 2.88 -4.51
N LEU A 78 22.59 4.04 -5.17
CA LEU A 78 22.82 4.17 -6.62
C LEU A 78 23.93 5.19 -6.86
N GLY A 79 24.95 4.84 -7.63
CA GLY A 79 26.04 5.75 -8.01
C GLY A 79 26.80 6.35 -6.81
N GLY A 80 26.86 5.65 -5.68
CA GLY A 80 27.51 6.13 -4.45
C GLY A 80 26.64 7.01 -3.56
N TYR A 81 25.40 7.31 -3.95
CA TYR A 81 24.43 8.01 -3.12
C TYR A 81 23.41 7.05 -2.52
N ALA A 82 23.08 7.25 -1.25
CA ALA A 82 22.11 6.47 -0.50
C ALA A 82 20.74 7.17 -0.50
N PHE A 83 19.72 6.48 -0.99
CA PHE A 83 18.34 6.96 -1.09
C PHE A 83 17.47 6.30 -0.01
N PRO A 84 17.32 6.92 1.18
CA PRO A 84 16.31 6.48 2.14
C PRO A 84 14.92 6.73 1.56
N GLY A 85 14.04 5.71 1.60
CA GLY A 85 12.71 5.78 1.01
C GLY A 85 12.69 5.79 -0.52
N PHE A 86 13.57 5.02 -1.15
CA PHE A 86 13.63 4.90 -2.61
C PHE A 86 12.25 4.57 -3.21
N GLY A 87 11.92 5.22 -4.32
CA GLY A 87 10.60 5.11 -4.97
C GLY A 87 9.52 6.04 -4.40
N SER A 88 9.67 6.58 -3.19
CA SER A 88 8.73 7.57 -2.62
C SER A 88 9.06 9.03 -2.96
N HIS A 89 10.22 9.26 -3.58
CA HIS A 89 10.77 10.60 -3.87
C HIS A 89 10.91 11.49 -2.64
N SER A 90 10.90 10.92 -1.43
CA SER A 90 11.03 11.65 -0.17
C SER A 90 11.70 10.80 0.90
N SER A 91 12.72 11.34 1.56
CA SER A 91 13.36 10.70 2.71
C SER A 91 12.49 10.70 3.98
N LYS A 92 11.31 11.35 3.93
CA LYS A 92 10.41 11.54 5.08
C LYS A 92 8.98 11.04 4.81
N SER A 93 8.78 10.20 3.78
CA SER A 93 7.46 9.62 3.51
C SER A 93 7.01 8.75 4.68
N ARG A 94 5.78 8.98 5.17
CA ARG A 94 5.24 8.32 6.37
C ARG A 94 4.24 7.21 6.07
N PHE A 95 3.74 7.13 4.85
CA PHE A 95 2.63 6.24 4.50
C PHE A 95 2.99 5.35 3.32
N ALA A 96 2.50 4.11 3.38
CA ALA A 96 2.49 3.23 2.22
C ALA A 96 1.38 3.65 1.28
N TYR A 97 1.65 3.60 -0.03
CA TYR A 97 0.65 3.91 -1.04
C TYR A 97 0.86 3.07 -2.29
N LEU A 98 -0.16 3.05 -3.15
CA LEU A 98 -0.14 2.35 -4.42
C LEU A 98 -0.24 3.38 -5.54
N ASN A 99 0.68 3.29 -6.49
CA ASN A 99 0.68 4.11 -7.70
C ASN A 99 0.21 3.25 -8.89
N ALA A 100 -0.79 3.77 -9.61
CA ALA A 100 -1.22 3.27 -10.90
C ALA A 100 -1.48 4.50 -11.80
N ALA A 101 -1.18 4.39 -13.09
CA ALA A 101 -1.28 5.49 -14.03
C ALA A 101 -2.01 5.05 -15.30
N ALA A 102 -2.89 5.92 -15.80
CA ALA A 102 -3.53 5.75 -17.10
C ALA A 102 -2.68 6.43 -18.18
N ALA A 103 -1.93 5.63 -18.93
CA ALA A 103 -1.11 6.12 -20.04
C ALA A 103 -1.94 6.33 -21.32
N ILE A 104 -1.36 7.03 -22.29
CA ILE A 104 -1.98 7.21 -23.61
C ILE A 104 -2.29 5.84 -24.25
N GLY A 105 -3.50 5.71 -24.78
CA GLY A 105 -3.96 4.48 -25.42
C GLY A 105 -4.62 3.46 -24.49
N GLN A 106 -4.68 3.71 -23.17
CA GLN A 106 -5.50 2.88 -22.28
C GLN A 106 -6.99 3.05 -22.57
N THR A 107 -7.74 1.96 -22.47
CA THR A 107 -9.20 1.95 -22.68
C THR A 107 -9.97 1.86 -21.36
N ALA A 108 -11.25 2.21 -21.39
CA ALA A 108 -12.12 2.09 -20.22
C ALA A 108 -12.33 0.63 -19.80
N GLU A 109 -12.40 -0.29 -20.77
CA GLU A 109 -12.55 -1.73 -20.52
C GLU A 109 -11.32 -2.29 -19.79
N GLU A 110 -10.12 -1.84 -20.16
CA GLU A 110 -8.89 -2.21 -19.45
C GLU A 110 -8.90 -1.70 -18.00
N LEU A 111 -9.42 -0.48 -17.78
CA LEU A 111 -9.57 0.10 -16.45
C LEU A 111 -10.56 -0.70 -15.60
N ASP A 112 -11.71 -1.09 -16.16
CA ASP A 112 -12.70 -1.91 -15.48
C ASP A 112 -12.15 -3.29 -15.08
N VAL A 113 -11.37 -3.91 -15.97
CA VAL A 113 -10.68 -5.18 -15.68
C VAL A 113 -9.62 -4.98 -14.58
N PHE A 114 -8.86 -3.88 -14.63
CA PHE A 114 -7.89 -3.56 -13.58
C PHE A 114 -8.56 -3.37 -12.23
N LEU A 115 -9.62 -2.55 -12.14
CA LEU A 115 -10.36 -2.31 -10.90
C LEU A 115 -10.96 -3.61 -10.34
N SER A 116 -11.56 -4.43 -11.21
CA SER A 116 -12.11 -5.73 -10.82
C SER A 116 -11.06 -6.68 -10.24
N LYS A 117 -9.83 -6.65 -10.76
CA LYS A 117 -8.71 -7.45 -10.24
C LYS A 117 -8.17 -6.85 -8.94
N LEU A 118 -8.05 -5.53 -8.87
CA LEU A 118 -7.61 -4.80 -7.69
C LEU A 118 -8.51 -5.12 -6.49
N ASP A 119 -9.83 -5.04 -6.66
CA ASP A 119 -10.80 -5.35 -5.61
C ASP A 119 -10.67 -6.79 -5.10
N LYS A 120 -10.51 -7.75 -6.02
CA LYS A 120 -10.30 -9.17 -5.64
C LYS A 120 -9.04 -9.36 -4.82
N VAL A 121 -7.93 -8.76 -5.25
CA VAL A 121 -6.66 -8.86 -4.53
C VAL A 121 -6.75 -8.17 -3.17
N PHE A 122 -7.38 -7.01 -3.06
CA PHE A 122 -7.58 -6.32 -1.78
C PHE A 122 -8.48 -7.11 -0.83
N ALA A 123 -9.55 -7.74 -1.33
CA ALA A 123 -10.41 -8.60 -0.53
C ALA A 123 -9.66 -9.82 0.02
N GLN A 124 -8.86 -10.48 -0.83
CA GLN A 124 -8.00 -11.60 -0.41
C GLN A 124 -6.97 -11.16 0.62
N PHE A 125 -6.30 -10.04 0.36
CA PHE A 125 -5.32 -9.46 1.24
C PHE A 125 -5.90 -9.19 2.63
N ARG A 126 -7.06 -8.52 2.71
CA ARG A 126 -7.75 -8.25 3.98
C ARG A 126 -8.11 -9.53 4.73
N LYS A 127 -8.61 -10.55 4.02
CA LYS A 127 -8.94 -11.86 4.62
C LYS A 127 -7.70 -12.52 5.23
N SER A 128 -6.56 -12.47 4.55
CA SER A 128 -5.28 -13.02 5.05
C SER A 128 -4.75 -12.27 6.28
N GLN A 129 -5.13 -11.01 6.49
CA GLN A 129 -4.79 -10.26 7.71
C GLN A 129 -5.70 -10.65 8.88
N SER A 130 -7.02 -10.79 8.64
CA SER A 130 -7.97 -11.25 9.66
C SER A 130 -7.61 -12.64 10.21
N SER A 131 -7.15 -13.55 9.34
CA SER A 131 -6.74 -14.91 9.76
C SER A 131 -5.45 -14.92 10.59
N ARG A 132 -4.56 -13.94 10.41
CA ARG A 132 -3.31 -13.85 11.19
C ARG A 132 -3.56 -13.41 12.63
N LYS A 133 -4.44 -12.42 12.84
CA LYS A 133 -4.80 -11.93 14.19
C LYS A 133 -5.44 -13.00 15.10
N MET A 134 -6.00 -14.07 14.54
CA MET A 134 -6.56 -15.18 15.34
C MET A 134 -5.53 -16.22 15.79
N VAL A 135 -4.34 -16.27 15.18
CA VAL A 135 -3.31 -17.29 15.49
C VAL A 135 -2.33 -16.80 16.57
N GLU A 136 -2.19 -15.49 16.75
CA GLU A 136 -1.23 -14.89 17.69
C GLU A 136 -1.69 -14.85 19.16
N ASN A 137 -2.89 -15.37 19.47
CA ASN A 137 -3.34 -15.53 20.85
C ASN A 137 -3.65 -17.00 21.19
N PRO A 138 -2.64 -17.89 21.32
CA PRO A 138 -2.85 -19.14 22.03
C PRO A 138 -2.88 -18.86 23.54
N ALA A 139 -4.05 -19.13 24.12
CA ALA A 139 -4.40 -19.24 25.53
C ALA A 139 -3.25 -19.19 26.57
N ASN A 140 -3.43 -18.28 27.54
CA ASN A 140 -3.02 -18.30 28.96
C ASN A 140 -2.28 -19.56 29.45
#